data_AF-A0A1H9HC29-F1
#
_entry.id   AF-A0A1H9HC29-F1
#
_cell.length_a   1.000
_cell.length_b   1.000
_cell.length_c   1.000
_cell.angle_alpha   90.00
_cell.angle_beta   90.00
_cell.angle_gamma   90.00
#
_symmetry.space_group_name_H-M   'P 1'
#
loop_
_entity.id
_entity.type
_entity.pdbx_description
1 polymer ?
#
loop_
_entity_poly.entity_id
_entity_poly.type
_entity_poly.pdbx_seq_one_letter_code
_entity_poly.pdbx_strand_id
1 'polypeptide(L)' 'MTKPTKANPGATPDPRKSYVASASGWIAGAYRKKGDALMLTPQAAAYENVTLAPEAKDAK' A
#
# COMPACT_ATOMS: atom_id res chain seq x y z
N MET A 1 -19.71 -4.63 30.79
CA MET A 1 -19.13 -5.82 30.13
C MET A 1 -18.53 -5.37 28.81
N THR A 2 -17.20 -5.35 28.72
CA THR A 2 -16.46 -5.01 27.50
C THR A 2 -16.65 -6.13 26.47
N LYS A 3 -17.16 -5.75 25.30
CA LYS A 3 -17.39 -6.65 24.16
C LYS A 3 -16.04 -7.25 23.72
N PRO A 4 -15.90 -8.57 23.55
CA PRO A 4 -14.68 -9.12 23.00
C PRO A 4 -14.65 -8.79 21.51
N THR A 5 -13.79 -7.87 21.11
CA THR A 5 -13.40 -7.68 19.71
C THR A 5 -12.67 -8.95 19.29
N LYS A 6 -13.43 -9.92 18.78
CA LYS A 6 -12.90 -11.13 18.15
C LYS A 6 -12.05 -10.66 16.98
N ALA A 7 -10.74 -10.60 17.19
CA ALA A 7 -9.77 -10.53 16.10
C ALA A 7 -10.07 -11.75 15.23
N ASN A 8 -10.59 -11.53 14.02
CA ASN A 8 -10.88 -12.61 13.08
C ASN A 8 -9.54 -13.27 12.71
N PRO A 9 -9.30 -14.55 13.08
CA PRO A 9 -8.05 -15.24 12.76
C PRO A 9 -7.90 -15.57 11.26
N GLY A 10 -8.81 -15.09 10.41
CA GLY A 10 -8.79 -15.23 8.95
C GLY A 10 -8.37 -13.96 8.20
N ALA A 11 -7.86 -12.94 8.88
CA ALA A 11 -7.22 -11.81 8.20
C ALA A 11 -5.90 -12.31 7.60
N THR A 12 -5.94 -12.82 6.37
CA THR A 12 -4.74 -13.08 5.57
C THR A 12 -3.90 -11.80 5.63
N PRO A 13 -2.61 -11.87 6.03
CA PRO A 13 -1.77 -10.68 6.04
C PRO A 13 -1.82 -10.08 4.64
N ASP A 14 -2.23 -8.82 4.55
CA ASP A 14 -2.34 -8.14 3.29
C ASP A 14 -0.95 -8.14 2.63
N PRO A 15 -0.75 -8.81 1.48
CA PRO A 15 0.57 -8.88 0.85
C PRO A 15 0.96 -7.54 0.21
N ARG A 16 0.09 -6.54 0.25
CA ARG A 16 0.36 -5.21 -0.29
C ARG A 16 1.35 -4.47 0.61
N LYS A 17 2.36 -3.87 -0.02
CA LYS A 17 3.32 -2.96 0.61
C LYS A 17 3.02 -1.53 0.19
N SER A 18 3.60 -0.61 0.94
CA SER A 18 3.59 0.81 0.62
C SER A 18 4.52 1.11 -0.54
N TYR A 19 3.98 1.75 -1.57
CA TYR A 19 4.71 2.27 -2.71
C TYR A 19 4.40 3.76 -2.91
N VAL A 20 5.27 4.43 -3.64
CA VAL A 20 5.13 5.83 -4.06
C VAL A 20 5.21 5.89 -5.57
N ALA A 21 4.29 6.61 -6.21
CA ALA A 21 4.33 6.83 -7.65
C ALA A 21 5.60 7.58 -8.06
N SER A 22 6.41 6.98 -8.95
CA SER A 22 7.67 7.57 -9.43
C SER A 22 7.44 8.65 -10.48
N ALA A 23 6.30 8.59 -11.17
CA ALA A 23 5.83 9.54 -12.17
C ALA A 23 4.31 9.72 -12.09
N SER A 24 3.79 10.83 -12.63
CA SER A 24 2.35 11.03 -12.77
C SER A 24 1.83 10.17 -13.95
N GLY A 25 0.74 9.42 -13.73
CA GLY A 25 0.20 8.53 -14.74
C GLY A 25 -0.91 7.64 -14.21
N TRP A 26 -1.38 6.73 -15.06
CA TRP A 26 -2.32 5.70 -14.65
C TRP A 26 -1.56 4.57 -13.97
N ILE A 27 -1.86 4.32 -12.69
CA ILE A 27 -1.23 3.29 -11.87
C ILE A 27 -2.33 2.53 -11.14
N ALA A 28 -2.35 1.19 -11.30
CA ALA A 28 -3.30 0.30 -10.62
C ALA A 28 -4.77 0.71 -10.74
N GLY A 29 -5.21 1.12 -11.94
CA GLY A 29 -6.62 1.43 -12.18
C GLY A 29 -7.02 2.90 -11.92
N ALA A 30 -6.09 3.76 -11.50
CA ALA A 30 -6.39 5.15 -11.18
C ALA A 30 -5.28 6.10 -11.64
N TYR A 31 -5.65 7.34 -11.97
CA TYR A 31 -4.65 8.38 -12.21
C TYR A 31 -4.01 8.81 -10.88
N ARG A 32 -2.68 8.73 -10.82
CA ARG A 32 -1.86 9.04 -9.66
C ARG A 32 -0.83 10.09 -10.06
N LYS A 33 -0.53 11.02 -9.15
CA LYS A 33 0.53 12.02 -9.35
C LYS A 33 1.87 11.46 -8.84
N LYS A 34 2.99 11.94 -9.40
CA LYS A 34 4.32 11.65 -8.83
C LYS A 34 4.35 11.99 -7.34
N GLY A 35 4.87 11.09 -6.52
CA GLY A 35 4.93 11.22 -5.07
C GLY A 35 3.68 10.73 -4.33
N ASP A 36 2.63 10.30 -5.04
CA ASP A 36 1.42 9.79 -4.39
C ASP A 36 1.66 8.41 -3.77
N ALA A 37 1.19 8.21 -2.54
CA ALA A 37 1.34 6.95 -1.83
C ALA A 37 0.20 5.98 -2.20
N LEU A 38 0.55 4.71 -2.41
CA LEU A 38 -0.40 3.66 -2.74
C LEU A 38 0.03 2.30 -2.19
N MET A 39 -0.96 1.44 -1.93
CA MET A 39 -0.72 0.07 -1.50
C MET A 39 -0.82 -0.87 -2.70
N LEU A 40 0.27 -1.57 -3.01
CA LEU A 40 0.31 -2.54 -4.10
C LEU A 40 0.99 -3.83 -3.65
N THR A 41 0.64 -4.94 -4.29
CA THR A 41 1.44 -6.16 -4.12
C THR A 41 2.79 -5.96 -4.83
N PRO A 42 3.88 -6.60 -4.35
CA PRO A 42 5.17 -6.54 -5.03
C PRO A 42 5.11 -6.97 -6.49
N GLN A 43 4.21 -7.92 -6.81
CA GLN A 43 3.98 -8.38 -8.16
C GLN A 43 3.32 -7.31 -9.04
N ALA A 44 2.30 -6.61 -8.54
CA ALA A 44 1.67 -5.51 -9.29
C ALA A 44 2.65 -4.34 -9.45
N ALA A 45 3.35 -3.97 -8.39
CA ALA A 45 4.33 -2.89 -8.40
C ALA A 45 5.48 -3.11 -9.41
N ALA A 46 5.81 -4.35 -9.75
CA ALA A 46 6.84 -4.67 -10.74
C ALA A 46 6.49 -4.20 -12.17
N TYR A 47 5.21 -3.97 -12.46
CA TYR A 47 4.74 -3.51 -13.78
C TYR A 47 4.27 -2.05 -13.78
N GLU A 48 4.39 -1.38 -12.64
CA GLU A 48 3.85 -0.04 -12.42
C GLU A 48 4.98 0.97 -12.21
N ASN A 49 4.70 2.25 -12.51
CA ASN A 49 5.66 3.34 -12.30
C ASN A 49 5.70 3.76 -10.83
N VAL A 50 6.14 2.85 -9.96
CA VAL A 50 6.19 3.03 -8.52
C VAL A 50 7.54 2.62 -7.95
N THR A 51 7.92 3.24 -6.84
CA THR A 51 9.06 2.82 -6.03
C THR A 51 8.57 2.39 -4.66
N LEU A 52 9.25 1.43 -4.03
CA LEU A 52 8.92 1.07 -2.64
C LEU A 52 8.96 2.35 -1.81
N ALA A 53 7.89 2.62 -1.07
CA ALA A 53 7.91 3.73 -0.14
C ALA A 53 9.02 3.43 0.87
N PRO A 54 9.92 4.39 1.18
CA PRO A 54 10.74 4.23 2.36
C PRO A 54 9.77 3.99 3.51
N GLU A 55 9.95 2.90 4.27
CA GLU A 55 9.17 2.67 5.49
C GLU A 55 9.28 3.97 6.28
N ALA A 56 8.17 4.71 6.35
CA ALA A 56 8.06 5.86 7.23
C ALA A 56 8.08 5.28 8.65
N LYS A 57 9.29 5.01 9.14
CA LYS A 57 9.55 5.09 10.56
C LYS A 57 9.10 6.49 10.96
N ASP A 58 8.12 6.50 11.85
CA ASP A 58 7.60 7.68 12.55
C ASP A 58 6.65 8.57 11.74
N ALA A 59 5.35 8.37 11.99
CA ALA A 59 4.52 9.48 12.44
C ALA A 59 4.13 9.20 13.89
N LYS A 60 4.87 9.86 14.78
CA LYS A 60 4.70 9.97 16.23
C LYS A 60 3.32 10.50 16.63
#